data_AF-A0A961PKZ2-F1
#
_entry.id   AF-A0A961PKZ2-F1
#
_cell.length_a   1.000
_cell.length_b   1.000
_cell.length_c   1.000
_cell.angle_alpha   90.00
_cell.angle_beta   90.00
_cell.angle_gamma   90.00
#
_symmetry.space_group_name_H-M   'P 1'
#
loop_
_entity.id
_entity.type
_entity.pdbx_description
1 polymer ?
#
loop_
_entity_poly.entity_id
_entity_poly.type
_entity_poly.pdbx_seq_one_letter_code
_entity_poly.pdbx_strand_id
1 'polypeptide(L)'
;MPATRPMPALPFWLSLGLVPVMVLSAWLGGLWPLLADVYVFGVFTLLDRVLGLNHANPDTETPESRLFWHRLITLIWAPIQLAMIFGLMAWVTRSGHLNGHEQAFLFGCLGIATGGVGIVYAHELMHQKPPLERWLGDVLMASVLYSHFRSEHLRVHHLWVATPRDPVTARYNEGFWRFFLRVLWSCP
;
A
#
# COMPACT_ATOMS: atom_id res chain seq x y z
N MET A 1 6.43 -30.89 7.34
CA MET A 1 5.97 -30.26 8.61
C MET A 1 4.45 -30.45 8.71
N PRO A 2 3.86 -30.70 9.89
CA PRO A 2 2.46 -31.07 9.99
C PRO A 2 1.56 -29.92 9.51
N ALA A 3 0.60 -30.27 8.65
CA ALA A 3 -0.27 -29.37 7.88
C ALA A 3 -1.33 -28.61 8.70
N THR A 4 -1.14 -28.42 10.00
CA THR A 4 -2.23 -28.05 10.92
C THR A 4 -2.17 -26.62 11.48
N ARG A 5 -1.05 -25.89 11.31
CA ARG A 5 -1.00 -24.48 11.73
C ARG A 5 -1.41 -23.56 10.57
N PRO A 6 -2.40 -22.66 10.76
CA PRO A 6 -2.67 -21.61 9.78
C PRO A 6 -1.41 -20.76 9.61
N MET A 7 -1.13 -20.35 8.38
CA MET A 7 0.00 -19.46 8.09
C MET A 7 -0.25 -18.12 8.80
N PRO A 8 0.78 -17.53 9.44
CA PRO A 8 0.63 -16.31 10.21
C PRO A 8 0.35 -15.11 9.29
N ALA A 9 -0.93 -14.86 9.00
CA ALA A 9 -1.36 -13.70 8.21
C ALA A 9 -1.45 -12.42 9.05
N LEU A 10 -1.41 -12.53 10.40
CA LEU A 10 -1.62 -11.42 11.33
C LEU A 10 -0.81 -10.15 10.99
N PRO A 11 0.48 -10.22 10.61
CA PRO A 11 1.24 -9.02 10.26
C PRO A 11 0.62 -8.20 9.11
N PHE A 12 0.04 -8.87 8.12
CA PHE A 12 -0.64 -8.20 7.00
C PHE A 12 -1.91 -7.48 7.45
N TRP A 13 -2.64 -8.05 8.41
CA TRP A 13 -3.88 -7.49 8.93
C TRP A 13 -3.67 -6.24 9.79
N LEU A 14 -2.43 -5.98 10.23
CA LEU A 14 -2.09 -4.73 10.92
C LEU A 14 -2.36 -3.51 10.05
N SER A 15 -2.35 -3.62 8.71
CA SER A 15 -2.69 -2.49 7.85
C SER A 15 -4.09 -1.90 8.13
N LEU A 16 -5.03 -2.70 8.65
CA LEU A 16 -6.36 -2.23 9.05
C LEU A 16 -6.35 -1.23 10.21
N GLY A 17 -5.28 -1.22 11.02
CA GLY A 17 -5.09 -0.22 12.07
C GLY A 17 -5.04 1.21 11.55
N LEU A 18 -4.74 1.41 10.25
CA LEU A 18 -4.80 2.73 9.63
C LEU A 18 -6.21 3.32 9.59
N VAL A 19 -7.26 2.49 9.49
CA VAL A 19 -8.64 2.97 9.41
C VAL A 19 -9.02 3.78 10.66
N PRO A 20 -8.97 3.23 11.89
CA PRO A 20 -9.27 4.00 13.09
C PRO A 20 -8.28 5.14 13.32
N VAL A 21 -6.99 4.97 12.97
CA VAL A 21 -6.01 6.05 13.07
C VAL A 21 -6.42 7.24 12.20
N MET A 22 -6.84 7.02 10.96
CA MET A 22 -7.27 8.08 10.05
C MET A 22 -8.59 8.74 10.50
N VAL A 23 -9.53 7.96 11.04
CA VAL A 23 -10.77 8.50 11.61
C VAL A 23 -10.47 9.39 12.82
N LEU A 24 -9.60 8.95 13.73
CA LEU A 24 -9.18 9.74 14.88
C LEU A 24 -8.41 10.99 14.46
N SER A 25 -7.53 10.86 13.46
CA SER A 25 -6.75 11.98 12.91
C SER A 25 -7.65 13.07 12.36
N ALA A 26 -8.70 12.67 11.63
CA ALA A 26 -9.70 13.58 11.14
C ALA A 26 -10.40 14.28 12.31
N TRP A 27 -10.93 13.52 13.27
CA TRP A 27 -11.71 14.05 14.38
C TRP A 27 -10.93 15.02 15.29
N LEU A 28 -9.65 14.76 15.52
CA LEU A 28 -8.82 15.54 16.43
C LEU A 28 -8.08 16.70 15.74
N GLY A 29 -7.83 16.64 14.43
CA GLY A 29 -7.15 17.69 13.67
C GLY A 29 -5.68 17.89 14.03
N GLY A 30 -5.14 19.10 13.85
CA GLY A 30 -3.77 19.45 14.21
C GLY A 30 -2.71 18.48 13.69
N LEU A 31 -1.87 17.96 14.61
CA LEU A 31 -0.78 17.04 14.30
C LEU A 31 -1.18 15.56 14.34
N TRP A 32 -2.42 15.24 14.70
CA TRP A 32 -2.89 13.86 14.81
C TRP A 32 -2.74 13.02 13.53
N PRO A 33 -2.86 13.58 12.30
CA PRO A 33 -2.55 12.85 11.07
C PRO A 33 -1.14 12.24 11.01
N LEU A 34 -0.15 12.80 11.72
CA LEU A 34 1.19 12.20 11.82
C LEU A 34 1.16 10.78 12.40
N LEU A 35 0.15 10.43 13.19
CA LEU A 35 0.02 9.08 13.72
C LEU A 35 -0.14 8.04 12.61
N ALA A 36 -0.74 8.39 11.47
CA ALA A 36 -0.82 7.47 10.33
C ALA A 36 0.58 7.15 9.78
N ASP A 37 1.42 8.17 9.61
CA ASP A 37 2.79 7.98 9.12
C ASP A 37 3.67 7.26 10.15
N VAL A 38 3.55 7.61 11.43
CA VAL A 38 4.21 6.90 12.53
C VAL A 38 3.73 5.44 12.60
N TYR A 39 2.47 5.17 12.29
CA TYR A 39 1.96 3.81 12.22
C TYR A 39 2.59 3.03 11.06
N VAL A 40 2.55 3.58 9.83
CA VAL A 40 3.09 2.92 8.64
C VAL A 40 4.60 2.70 8.74
N PHE A 41 5.37 3.71 9.13
CA PHE A 41 6.84 3.65 9.11
C PHE A 41 7.44 3.25 10.45
N GLY A 42 6.84 3.66 11.56
CA GLY A 42 7.38 3.44 12.91
C GLY A 42 6.95 2.11 13.50
N VAL A 43 5.65 1.82 13.54
CA VAL A 43 5.13 0.63 14.22
C VAL A 43 5.61 -0.65 13.53
N PHE A 44 5.55 -0.74 12.20
CA PHE A 44 6.07 -1.91 11.49
C PHE A 44 7.58 -2.12 11.71
N THR A 45 8.38 -1.06 11.59
CA THR A 45 9.83 -1.13 11.85
C THR A 45 10.13 -1.58 13.28
N LEU A 46 9.36 -1.09 14.26
CA LEU A 46 9.51 -1.48 15.66
C LEU A 46 9.13 -2.95 15.87
N LEU A 47 8.01 -3.39 15.29
CA LEU A 47 7.55 -4.77 15.39
C LEU A 47 8.54 -5.74 14.75
N ASP A 48 9.08 -5.43 13.57
CA ASP A 48 10.12 -6.25 12.92
C ASP A 48 11.37 -6.37 13.79
N ARG A 49 11.76 -5.28 14.46
CA ARG A 49 12.92 -5.29 15.37
C ARG A 49 12.67 -6.09 16.66
N VAL A 50 11.46 -6.03 17.21
CA VAL A 50 11.11 -6.68 18.50
C VAL A 50 10.75 -8.15 18.32
N LEU A 51 9.97 -8.48 17.29
CA LEU A 51 9.49 -9.84 17.01
C LEU A 51 10.50 -10.65 16.19
N GLY A 52 11.43 -9.97 15.52
CA GLY A 52 12.43 -10.59 14.66
C GLY A 52 11.91 -10.87 13.26
N LEU A 53 12.85 -11.13 12.35
CA LEU A 53 12.55 -11.42 10.94
C LEU A 53 12.20 -12.89 10.72
N ASN A 54 11.20 -13.14 9.87
CA ASN A 54 10.93 -14.48 9.38
C ASN A 54 11.84 -14.80 8.18
N HIS A 55 12.79 -15.70 8.36
CA HIS A 55 13.71 -16.16 7.30
C HIS A 55 13.25 -17.47 6.62
N ALA A 56 12.06 -17.98 6.95
CA ALA A 56 11.55 -19.18 6.31
C ALA A 56 11.12 -18.88 4.87
N ASN A 57 11.55 -19.74 3.94
CA ASN A 57 11.04 -19.70 2.58
C ASN A 57 9.64 -20.32 2.52
N PRO A 58 8.67 -19.67 1.86
CA PRO A 58 7.35 -20.24 1.66
C PRO A 58 7.45 -21.49 0.77
N ASP A 59 6.63 -22.49 1.08
CA ASP A 59 6.47 -23.69 0.25
C ASP A 59 5.66 -23.35 -1.00
N THR A 60 6.26 -23.50 -2.18
CA THR A 60 5.65 -23.17 -3.48
C THR A 60 4.46 -24.07 -3.82
N GLU A 61 4.37 -25.24 -3.18
CA GLU A 61 3.26 -26.18 -3.35
C GLU A 61 2.12 -25.93 -2.34
N THR A 62 2.16 -24.82 -1.59
CA THR A 62 1.09 -24.47 -0.65
C THR A 62 -0.24 -24.30 -1.39
N PRO A 63 -1.29 -25.06 -1.04
CA PRO A 63 -2.57 -24.92 -1.71
C PRO A 63 -3.22 -23.58 -1.37
N GLU A 64 -3.89 -22.98 -2.36
CA GLU A 64 -4.54 -21.67 -2.24
C GLU A 64 -5.54 -21.58 -1.07
N SER A 65 -6.17 -22.70 -0.70
CA SER A 65 -7.09 -22.77 0.44
C SER A 65 -6.45 -22.37 1.77
N ARG A 66 -5.12 -22.51 1.93
CA ARG A 66 -4.39 -22.06 3.11
C ARG A 66 -3.98 -20.59 3.06
N LEU A 67 -4.13 -19.94 1.90
CA LEU A 67 -3.81 -18.54 1.68
C LEU A 67 -5.02 -17.62 1.87
N PHE A 68 -6.18 -18.17 2.28
CA PHE A 68 -7.42 -17.41 2.43
C PHE A 68 -7.24 -16.08 3.19
N TRP A 69 -6.58 -16.09 4.34
CA TRP A 69 -6.37 -14.87 5.15
C TRP A 69 -5.38 -13.88 4.53
N HIS A 70 -4.45 -14.33 3.69
CA HIS A 70 -3.52 -13.46 2.95
C HIS A 70 -4.24 -12.82 1.74
N ARG A 71 -5.13 -13.56 1.09
CA ARG A 71 -5.92 -13.08 -0.03
C ARG A 71 -7.08 -12.19 0.40
N LEU A 72 -7.73 -12.49 1.53
CA LEU A 72 -8.89 -11.74 1.97
C LEU A 72 -8.55 -10.28 2.28
N ILE A 73 -7.40 -10.02 2.92
CA ILE A 73 -7.00 -8.66 3.27
C ILE A 73 -6.79 -7.77 2.03
N THR A 74 -6.22 -8.30 0.94
CA THR A 74 -6.03 -7.55 -0.30
C THR A 74 -7.37 -7.28 -0.99
N LEU A 75 -8.29 -8.26 -0.98
CA LEU A 75 -9.64 -8.11 -1.56
C LEU A 75 -10.49 -7.05 -0.85
N ILE A 76 -10.52 -7.04 0.49
CA ILE A 76 -11.34 -6.09 1.25
C ILE A 76 -10.73 -4.69 1.32
N TRP A 77 -9.44 -4.54 1.01
CA TRP A 77 -8.78 -3.24 1.10
C TRP A 77 -9.34 -2.22 0.10
N ALA A 78 -9.71 -2.65 -1.12
CA ALA A 78 -10.30 -1.75 -2.11
C ALA A 78 -11.56 -1.01 -1.61
N PRO A 79 -12.62 -1.68 -1.12
CA PRO A 79 -13.76 -0.98 -0.56
C PRO A 79 -13.40 -0.18 0.71
N ILE A 80 -12.46 -0.65 1.55
CA ILE A 80 -12.02 0.08 2.75
C ILE A 80 -11.33 1.39 2.36
N GLN A 81 -10.41 1.37 1.39
CA GLN A 81 -9.69 2.54 0.92
C GLN A 81 -10.64 3.57 0.29
N LEU A 82 -11.60 3.13 -0.55
CA LEU A 82 -12.62 4.03 -1.09
C LEU A 82 -13.49 4.63 0.01
N ALA A 83 -13.88 3.84 1.01
CA ALA A 83 -14.64 4.32 2.15
C ALA A 83 -13.85 5.35 2.98
N MET A 84 -12.54 5.13 3.18
CA MET A 84 -11.67 6.11 3.84
C MET A 84 -11.60 7.41 3.03
N ILE A 85 -11.30 7.34 1.73
CA ILE A 85 -11.15 8.53 0.88
C ILE A 85 -12.45 9.34 0.83
N PHE A 86 -13.55 8.72 0.42
CA PHE A 86 -14.82 9.43 0.26
C PHE A 86 -15.48 9.76 1.59
N GLY A 87 -15.32 8.90 2.61
CA GLY A 87 -15.84 9.14 3.95
C GLY A 87 -15.17 10.32 4.64
N LEU A 88 -13.84 10.38 4.58
CA LEU A 88 -13.09 11.53 5.11
C LEU A 88 -13.41 12.80 4.33
N MET A 89 -13.47 12.75 3.00
CA MET A 89 -13.88 13.89 2.18
C MET A 89 -15.28 14.39 2.55
N ALA A 90 -16.24 13.49 2.72
CA ALA A 90 -17.59 13.82 3.13
C ALA A 90 -17.66 14.41 4.55
N TRP A 91 -16.82 13.92 5.47
CA TRP A 91 -16.79 14.38 6.84
C TRP A 91 -16.10 15.76 6.97
N VAL A 92 -14.92 15.95 6.35
CA VAL A 92 -14.17 17.22 6.39
C VAL A 92 -15.00 18.37 5.82
N THR A 93 -15.72 18.12 4.72
CA THR A 93 -16.57 19.15 4.08
C THR A 93 -17.79 19.54 4.91
N ARG A 94 -18.14 18.78 5.95
CA ARG A 94 -19.30 19.03 6.81
C ARG A 94 -18.95 19.44 8.23
N SER A 95 -17.78 19.03 8.74
CA SER A 95 -17.40 19.25 10.13
C SER A 95 -17.06 20.71 10.44
N GLY A 96 -16.47 21.42 9.48
CA GLY A 96 -16.13 22.84 9.58
C GLY A 96 -15.05 23.20 10.61
N HIS A 97 -14.52 22.25 11.37
CA HIS A 97 -13.58 22.54 12.45
C HIS A 97 -12.10 22.49 12.04
N LEU A 98 -11.79 21.89 10.89
CA LEU A 98 -10.42 21.85 10.36
C LEU A 98 -10.18 23.06 9.47
N ASN A 99 -9.10 23.79 9.73
CA ASN A 99 -8.66 24.86 8.83
C ASN A 99 -8.01 24.28 7.55
N GLY A 100 -7.78 25.11 6.53
CA GLY A 100 -7.26 24.65 5.24
C GLY A 100 -5.89 23.94 5.31
N HIS A 101 -5.02 24.32 6.25
CA HIS A 101 -3.74 23.66 6.44
C HIS A 101 -3.89 22.27 7.06
N GLU A 102 -4.78 22.14 8.06
CA GLU A 102 -5.09 20.84 8.67
C GLU A 102 -5.76 19.89 7.68
N GLN A 103 -6.62 20.42 6.81
CA GLN A 103 -7.22 19.64 5.72
C GLN A 103 -6.15 19.15 4.75
N ALA A 104 -5.29 20.05 4.25
CA ALA A 104 -4.20 19.69 3.35
C ALA A 104 -3.27 18.64 3.99
N PHE A 105 -2.98 18.80 5.28
CA PHE A 105 -2.13 17.87 6.02
C PHE A 105 -2.78 16.50 6.20
N LEU A 106 -4.04 16.44 6.62
CA LEU A 106 -4.82 15.19 6.74
C LEU A 106 -4.88 14.44 5.41
N PHE A 107 -5.16 15.12 4.30
CA PHE A 107 -5.21 14.49 2.97
C PHE A 107 -3.83 14.10 2.45
N GLY A 108 -2.77 14.81 2.85
CA GLY A 108 -1.39 14.41 2.62
C GLY A 108 -1.06 13.07 3.28
N CYS A 109 -1.34 12.95 4.59
CA CYS A 109 -1.16 11.68 5.33
C CYS A 109 -2.06 10.56 4.79
N LEU A 110 -3.29 10.88 4.38
CA LEU A 110 -4.15 9.90 3.70
C LEU A 110 -3.50 9.41 2.40
N GLY A 111 -2.93 10.31 1.60
CA GLY A 111 -2.21 9.96 0.37
C GLY A 111 -1.00 9.07 0.63
N ILE A 112 -0.26 9.31 1.72
CA ILE A 112 0.85 8.44 2.15
C ILE A 112 0.31 7.05 2.56
N ALA A 113 -0.78 6.99 3.33
CA ALA A 113 -1.36 5.72 3.76
C ALA A 113 -1.91 4.90 2.59
N THR A 114 -2.65 5.52 1.66
CA THR A 114 -3.20 4.86 0.47
C THR A 114 -2.14 4.53 -0.57
N GLY A 115 -1.09 5.36 -0.68
CA GLY A 115 0.08 5.05 -1.50
C GLY A 115 0.89 3.88 -0.93
N GLY A 116 1.22 3.92 0.36
CA GLY A 116 2.05 2.93 1.03
C GLY A 116 1.42 1.54 1.11
N VAL A 117 0.14 1.45 1.48
CA VAL A 117 -0.56 0.15 1.58
C VAL A 117 -1.34 -0.17 0.31
N GLY A 118 -2.08 0.80 -0.23
CA GLY A 118 -2.96 0.56 -1.38
C GLY A 118 -2.21 0.17 -2.65
N ILE A 119 -1.07 0.78 -2.96
CA ILE A 119 -0.25 0.39 -4.13
C ILE A 119 0.35 -1.00 -3.92
N VAL A 120 0.77 -1.36 -2.70
CA VAL A 120 1.31 -2.70 -2.40
C VAL A 120 0.26 -3.79 -2.60
N TYR A 121 -0.98 -3.57 -2.14
CA TYR A 121 -2.06 -4.52 -2.39
C TYR A 121 -2.54 -4.51 -3.84
N ALA A 122 -2.53 -3.36 -4.52
CA ALA A 122 -2.81 -3.29 -5.94
C ALA A 122 -1.76 -4.05 -6.77
N HIS A 123 -0.48 -3.96 -6.39
CA HIS A 123 0.61 -4.73 -6.97
C HIS A 123 0.37 -6.24 -6.85
N GLU A 124 -0.03 -6.71 -5.67
CA GLU A 124 -0.39 -8.12 -5.50
C GLU A 124 -1.57 -8.50 -6.40
N LEU A 125 -2.66 -7.74 -6.34
CA LEU A 125 -3.90 -8.01 -7.06
C LEU A 125 -3.76 -8.01 -8.59
N MET A 126 -2.88 -7.18 -9.16
CA MET A 126 -2.68 -7.12 -10.62
C MET A 126 -1.95 -8.35 -11.19
N HIS A 127 -1.16 -9.05 -10.36
CA HIS A 127 -0.50 -10.31 -10.72
C HIS A 127 -1.44 -11.51 -10.70
N GLN A 128 -2.53 -11.43 -9.92
CA GLN A 128 -3.46 -12.53 -9.75
C GLN A 128 -4.19 -12.89 -11.04
N LYS A 129 -4.57 -14.17 -11.22
CA LYS A 129 -5.29 -14.64 -12.42
C LYS A 129 -6.76 -14.18 -12.46
N PRO A 130 -7.53 -14.22 -11.35
CA PRO A 130 -8.95 -13.90 -11.39
C PRO A 130 -9.22 -12.45 -11.85
N PRO A 131 -10.24 -12.24 -12.71
CA PRO A 131 -10.52 -10.92 -13.28
C PRO A 131 -10.97 -9.91 -12.21
N LEU A 132 -11.71 -10.36 -11.19
CA LEU A 132 -12.15 -9.52 -10.08
C LEU A 132 -10.95 -8.94 -9.31
N GLU A 133 -9.95 -9.76 -9.01
CA GLU A 133 -8.75 -9.32 -8.28
C GLU A 133 -8.00 -8.26 -9.06
N ARG A 134 -7.74 -8.51 -10.35
CA ARG A 134 -7.11 -7.54 -11.25
C ARG A 134 -7.88 -6.23 -11.31
N TRP A 135 -9.21 -6.31 -11.41
CA TRP A 135 -10.08 -5.14 -11.44
C TRP A 135 -10.02 -4.35 -10.13
N LEU A 136 -9.98 -5.01 -8.96
CA LEU A 136 -9.78 -4.35 -7.67
C LEU A 136 -8.41 -3.67 -7.59
N GLY A 137 -7.36 -4.28 -8.18
CA GLY A 137 -6.06 -3.63 -8.34
C GLY A 137 -6.15 -2.35 -9.17
N ASP A 138 -6.87 -2.37 -10.30
CA ASP A 138 -7.10 -1.17 -11.12
C ASP A 138 -7.88 -0.09 -10.36
N VAL A 139 -8.89 -0.47 -9.56
CA VAL A 139 -9.65 0.46 -8.70
C VAL A 139 -8.75 1.13 -7.67
N LEU A 140 -7.87 0.36 -7.02
CA LEU A 140 -6.91 0.90 -6.06
C LEU A 140 -5.93 1.88 -6.74
N MET A 141 -5.36 1.52 -7.88
CA MET A 141 -4.46 2.41 -8.63
C MET A 141 -5.19 3.68 -9.11
N ALA A 142 -6.44 3.57 -9.55
CA ALA A 142 -7.25 4.71 -9.93
C ALA A 142 -7.55 5.64 -8.74
N SER A 143 -7.78 5.09 -7.55
CA SER A 143 -8.03 5.88 -6.33
C SER A 143 -6.85 6.75 -5.90
N VAL A 144 -5.63 6.40 -6.32
CA VAL A 144 -4.40 7.17 -6.09
C VAL A 144 -3.91 7.87 -7.36
N LEU A 145 -4.75 7.97 -8.39
CA LEU A 145 -4.48 8.66 -9.66
C LEU A 145 -3.28 8.10 -10.45
N TYR A 146 -2.98 6.80 -10.30
CA TYR A 146 -1.84 6.14 -10.96
C TYR A 146 -2.23 4.87 -11.74
N SER A 147 -3.35 4.91 -12.47
CA SER A 147 -3.92 3.74 -13.17
C SER A 147 -2.98 3.09 -14.21
N HIS A 148 -2.05 3.84 -14.80
CA HIS A 148 -1.13 3.32 -15.81
C HIS A 148 -0.03 2.42 -15.24
N PHE A 149 0.15 2.41 -13.91
CA PHE A 149 1.14 1.57 -13.21
C PHE A 149 1.02 0.10 -13.58
N ARG A 150 -0.20 -0.44 -13.73
CA ARG A 150 -0.36 -1.86 -14.11
C ARG A 150 0.27 -2.18 -15.47
N SER A 151 0.16 -1.27 -16.44
CA SER A 151 0.76 -1.46 -17.76
C SER A 151 2.27 -1.34 -17.70
N GLU A 152 2.77 -0.31 -17.03
CA GLU A 152 4.20 -0.11 -16.78
C GLU A 152 4.80 -1.34 -16.07
N HIS A 153 4.17 -1.76 -14.98
CA HIS A 153 4.66 -2.84 -14.15
C HIS A 153 4.65 -4.19 -14.88
N LEU A 154 3.51 -4.61 -15.46
CA LEU A 154 3.37 -5.93 -16.07
C LEU A 154 3.98 -6.05 -17.46
N ARG A 155 3.93 -4.99 -18.28
CA ARG A 155 4.33 -5.04 -19.70
C ARG A 155 5.70 -4.42 -19.96
N VAL A 156 6.25 -3.67 -19.00
CA VAL A 156 7.58 -3.07 -19.12
C VAL A 156 8.50 -3.62 -18.05
N HIS A 157 8.25 -3.30 -16.77
CA HIS A 157 9.16 -3.63 -15.67
C HIS A 157 9.43 -5.13 -15.58
N HIS A 158 8.42 -5.99 -15.42
CA HIS A 158 8.66 -7.44 -15.33
C HIS A 158 9.34 -8.06 -16.56
N LEU A 159 9.15 -7.47 -17.74
CA LEU A 159 9.74 -7.97 -18.98
C LEU A 159 11.20 -7.51 -19.15
N TRP A 160 11.53 -6.32 -18.67
CA TRP A 160 12.81 -5.65 -18.94
C TRP A 160 13.60 -5.28 -17.67
N VAL A 161 13.17 -5.73 -16.49
CA VAL A 161 13.85 -5.46 -15.22
C VAL A 161 15.33 -5.81 -15.31
N ALA A 162 16.17 -4.97 -14.71
CA ALA A 162 17.64 -5.05 -14.79
C ALA A 162 18.22 -4.82 -16.20
N THR A 163 17.46 -4.19 -17.12
CA THR A 163 17.96 -3.77 -18.44
C THR A 163 17.71 -2.27 -18.70
N PRO A 164 18.43 -1.65 -19.66
CA PRO A 164 18.18 -0.25 -20.02
C PRO A 164 16.79 0.04 -20.62
N ARG A 165 16.00 -0.99 -20.95
CA ARG A 165 14.62 -0.84 -21.47
C ARG A 165 13.59 -0.64 -20.37
N ASP A 166 13.94 -0.94 -19.12
CA ASP A 166 13.10 -0.63 -17.96
C ASP A 166 13.44 0.77 -17.41
N PRO A 167 12.54 1.76 -17.52
CA PRO A 167 12.79 3.13 -17.06
C PRO A 167 13.14 3.21 -15.56
N VAL A 168 12.55 2.31 -14.76
CA VAL A 168 12.66 2.30 -13.30
C VAL A 168 13.72 1.32 -12.78
N THR A 169 14.51 0.70 -13.67
CA THR A 169 15.70 -0.04 -13.26
C THR A 169 16.81 0.94 -12.88
N ALA A 170 17.41 0.71 -11.71
CA ALA A 170 18.62 1.42 -11.30
C ALA A 170 19.81 1.00 -12.18
N ARG A 171 20.58 1.98 -12.66
CA ARG A 171 21.77 1.73 -13.48
C ARG A 171 22.90 1.19 -12.60
N TYR A 172 23.87 0.53 -13.22
CA TYR A 172 25.06 0.05 -12.51
C TYR A 172 25.74 1.21 -11.77
N ASN A 173 26.00 1.02 -10.48
CA ASN A 173 26.57 2.03 -9.57
C ASN A 173 25.73 3.32 -9.42
N GLU A 174 24.42 3.24 -9.66
CA GLU A 174 23.48 4.33 -9.41
C GLU A 174 22.89 4.22 -8.00
N GLY A 175 23.38 5.05 -7.08
CA GLY A 175 22.81 5.16 -5.73
C GLY A 175 21.40 5.77 -5.73
N PHE A 176 20.64 5.52 -4.65
CA PHE A 176 19.23 5.91 -4.51
C PHE A 176 18.93 7.36 -4.92
N TRP A 177 19.70 8.34 -4.43
CA TRP A 177 19.42 9.75 -4.71
C TRP A 177 19.58 10.11 -6.20
N ARG A 178 20.57 9.52 -6.88
CA ARG A 178 20.77 9.74 -8.33
C ARG A 178 19.66 9.06 -9.13
N PHE A 179 19.30 7.84 -8.74
CA PHE A 179 18.19 7.09 -9.30
C PHE A 179 16.87 7.85 -9.19
N PHE A 180 16.52 8.29 -7.98
CA PHE A 180 15.27 8.98 -7.69
C PHE A 180 15.13 10.27 -8.51
N LEU A 181 16.16 11.12 -8.51
CA LEU A 181 16.16 12.35 -9.31
C LEU A 181 16.04 12.08 -10.81
N ARG A 182 16.70 11.01 -11.31
CA ARG A 182 16.58 10.63 -12.73
C ARG A 182 15.16 10.21 -13.07
N VAL A 183 14.58 9.26 -12.33
CA VAL A 183 13.26 8.70 -12.63
C VAL A 183 12.18 9.79 -12.55
N LEU A 184 12.24 10.68 -11.55
CA LEU A 184 11.33 11.82 -11.45
C LEU A 184 11.33 12.72 -12.69
N TRP A 185 12.47 12.86 -13.37
CA TRP A 185 12.58 13.69 -14.56
C TRP A 185 12.28 12.91 -15.85
N SER A 186 12.74 11.65 -15.94
CA SER A 186 12.67 10.86 -17.17
C SER A 186 11.39 10.07 -17.34
N CYS A 187 10.60 9.91 -16.28
CA CYS A 187 9.40 9.06 -16.24
C CYS A 187 8.26 9.78 -15.52
N PRO A 188 7.74 10.88 -16.09
CA PRO A 188 6.61 11.61 -15.51
C PRO A 188 5.28 10.85 -15.65
#